data_AF-A0A534YI44-F1
#
_entry.id   AF-A0A534YI44-F1
#
_cell.length_a   1.000
_cell.length_b   1.000
_cell.length_c   1.000
_cell.angle_alpha   90.00
_cell.angle_beta   90.00
_cell.angle_gamma   90.00
#
_symmetry.space_group_name_H-M   'P 1'
#
loop_
_entity.id
_entity.type
_entity.pdbx_description
1 polymer ?
#
loop_
_entity_poly.entity_id
_entity_poly.type
_entity_poly.pdbx_seq_one_letter_code
_entity_poly.pdbx_strand_id
1 'polypeptide(L)'
;MMKKAKIAAAAAAVALSEAASAHEFACEKTIEGEVVHVVEAYPATLHIKVVVTNTHPTDASTALSVRDDLFARMGVKVTPETPFTLQVGESTELDATVTIRSEAECFRLSRAQACTSSFEDAFQVLFDGGVAQCAARLICMGDDYAGGKE
;
A
#
# COMPACT_ATOMS: atom_id res chain seq x y z
N MET A 1 11.38 29.55 32.23
CA MET A 1 11.26 28.08 32.19
C MET A 1 9.79 27.72 31.99
N MET A 2 9.38 27.44 30.75
CA MET A 2 7.99 27.02 30.43
C MET A 2 8.00 25.56 29.98
N LYS A 3 7.05 24.83 30.56
CA LYS A 3 6.96 23.37 30.62
C LYS A 3 6.76 22.74 29.24
N LYS A 4 7.44 21.61 29.03
CA LYS A 4 7.28 20.68 27.91
C LYS A 4 5.82 20.24 27.79
N ALA A 5 5.17 20.54 26.67
CA ALA A 5 3.94 19.86 26.28
C ALA A 5 4.32 18.75 25.30
N LYS A 6 4.27 17.50 25.77
CA LYS A 6 4.34 16.33 24.90
C LYS A 6 2.99 16.23 24.19
N ILE A 7 2.97 16.50 22.90
CA ILE A 7 1.80 16.26 22.06
C ILE A 7 1.73 14.74 21.89
N ALA A 8 0.73 14.13 22.51
CA ALA A 8 0.40 12.73 22.28
C ALA A 8 -0.13 12.61 20.85
N ALA A 9 0.54 11.80 20.02
CA ALA A 9 0.05 11.42 18.71
C ALA A 9 -1.30 10.71 18.88
N ALA A 10 -2.34 11.30 18.30
CA ALA A 10 -3.66 10.71 18.25
C ALA A 10 -3.59 9.44 17.41
N ALA A 11 -4.13 8.35 17.95
CA ALA A 11 -4.29 7.08 17.25
C ALA A 11 -5.00 7.33 15.92
N ALA A 12 -4.37 6.93 14.82
CA ALA A 12 -5.00 6.92 13.52
C ALA A 12 -6.24 6.04 13.60
N ALA A 13 -7.41 6.64 13.33
CA ALA A 13 -8.62 5.89 13.10
C ALA A 13 -8.36 5.01 11.87
N VAL A 14 -8.37 3.69 12.08
CA VAL A 14 -8.43 2.72 10.98
C VAL A 14 -9.71 3.02 10.24
N ALA A 15 -9.59 3.76 9.14
CA ALA A 15 -10.67 3.87 8.17
C ALA A 15 -10.84 2.47 7.60
N LEU A 16 -11.83 1.75 8.12
CA LEU A 16 -12.38 0.56 7.50
C LEU A 16 -12.94 1.00 6.14
N SER A 17 -12.05 1.06 5.16
CA SER A 17 -12.42 1.01 3.76
C SER A 17 -13.16 -0.31 3.64
N GLU A 18 -14.45 -0.28 3.29
CA GLU A 18 -15.21 -1.48 2.98
C GLU A 18 -14.51 -2.15 1.80
N ALA A 19 -13.57 -3.05 2.10
CA ALA A 19 -12.91 -3.88 1.13
C ALA A 19 -14.05 -4.62 0.41
N ALA A 20 -14.14 -4.43 -0.91
CA ALA A 20 -15.05 -5.19 -1.75
C ALA A 20 -14.89 -6.66 -1.37
N SER A 21 -15.95 -7.24 -0.78
CA SER A 21 -15.92 -8.59 -0.21
C SER A 21 -15.78 -9.61 -1.33
N ALA A 22 -14.56 -9.83 -1.75
CA ALA A 22 -14.13 -11.06 -2.38
C ALA A 22 -14.13 -12.07 -1.22
N HIS A 23 -15.05 -13.05 -1.23
CA HIS A 23 -15.38 -13.89 -0.07
C HIS A 23 -14.21 -14.69 0.56
N GLU A 24 -13.00 -14.59 0.02
CA GLU A 24 -11.82 -15.33 0.48
C GLU A 24 -10.74 -14.42 1.06
N PHE A 25 -10.38 -13.30 0.41
CA PHE A 25 -9.30 -12.44 0.88
C PHE A 25 -9.73 -10.98 1.03
N ALA A 26 -9.28 -10.36 2.12
CA ALA A 26 -9.16 -8.91 2.24
C ALA A 26 -7.69 -8.52 2.17
N CYS A 27 -7.39 -7.30 1.72
CA CYS A 27 -6.05 -6.76 1.84
C CYS A 27 -6.06 -5.27 2.21
N GLU A 28 -4.97 -4.85 2.85
CA GLU A 28 -4.69 -3.46 3.20
C GLU A 28 -3.29 -3.12 2.68
N LYS A 29 -3.16 -1.97 2.02
CA LYS A 29 -1.87 -1.45 1.54
C LYS A 29 -1.61 -0.09 2.16
N THR A 30 -0.39 0.13 2.64
CA THR A 30 0.05 1.41 3.22
C THR A 30 1.44 1.80 2.69
N ILE A 31 1.72 3.10 2.70
CA ILE A 31 3.01 3.73 2.44
C ILE A 31 3.36 4.51 3.70
N GLU A 32 4.45 4.18 4.38
CA GLU A 32 4.81 4.74 5.69
C GLU A 32 3.68 4.59 6.74
N GLY A 33 2.89 3.53 6.62
CA GLY A 33 1.71 3.30 7.48
C GLY A 33 0.47 4.11 7.10
N GLU A 34 0.50 4.86 6.00
CA GLU A 34 -0.60 5.70 5.53
C GLU A 34 -1.21 5.16 4.23
N VAL A 35 -2.53 5.26 4.07
CA VAL A 35 -3.21 4.96 2.79
C VAL A 35 -3.05 6.07 1.76
N VAL A 36 -2.65 7.26 2.20
CA VAL A 36 -2.25 8.39 1.35
C VAL A 36 -0.99 8.99 1.95
N HIS A 37 0.13 8.92 1.24
CA HIS A 37 1.40 9.46 1.68
C HIS A 37 1.88 10.59 0.77
N VAL A 38 2.36 11.69 1.36
CA VAL A 38 2.89 12.85 0.64
C VAL A 38 4.41 12.85 0.72
N VAL A 39 5.07 12.89 -0.44
CA VAL A 39 6.52 13.06 -0.52
C VAL A 39 6.83 14.55 -0.63
N GLU A 40 7.39 15.10 0.44
CA GLU A 40 7.70 16.53 0.57
C GLU A 40 9.13 16.89 0.14
N ALA A 41 10.04 15.90 0.09
CA ALA A 41 11.45 16.11 -0.24
C ALA A 41 12.04 14.90 -0.96
N TYR A 42 13.05 15.15 -1.80
CA TYR A 42 13.77 14.12 -2.54
C TYR A 42 15.28 14.19 -2.27
N PRO A 43 15.99 13.04 -2.24
CA PRO A 43 15.46 11.68 -2.33
C PRO A 43 14.69 11.25 -1.07
N ALA A 44 13.67 10.41 -1.24
CA ALA A 44 12.89 9.82 -0.15
C ALA A 44 12.95 8.29 -0.22
N THR A 45 13.16 7.64 0.92
CA THR A 45 13.02 6.19 1.04
C THR A 45 11.70 5.90 1.75
N LEU A 46 10.84 5.13 1.09
CA LEU A 46 9.49 4.79 1.54
C LEU A 46 9.37 3.29 1.81
N HIS A 47 8.69 2.94 2.89
CA HIS A 47 8.29 1.61 3.26
C HIS A 47 6.85 1.37 2.83
N ILE A 48 6.66 0.35 1.99
CA ILE A 48 5.35 -0.07 1.54
C ILE A 48 5.04 -1.39 2.20
N LYS A 49 3.87 -1.48 2.82
CA LYS A 49 3.39 -2.69 3.47
C LYS A 49 2.05 -3.09 2.89
N VAL A 50 1.88 -4.38 2.64
CA VAL A 50 0.61 -4.99 2.30
C VAL A 50 0.30 -6.11 3.29
N VAL A 51 -0.89 -6.08 3.88
CA VAL A 51 -1.41 -7.18 4.70
C VAL A 51 -2.49 -7.89 3.90
N VAL A 52 -2.37 -9.21 3.76
CA VAL A 52 -3.39 -10.06 3.14
C VAL A 52 -3.97 -10.96 4.22
N THR A 53 -5.29 -10.96 4.37
CA THR A 53 -6.01 -11.71 5.40
C THR A 53 -7.02 -12.63 4.75
N ASN A 54 -7.02 -13.92 5.15
CA ASN A 54 -8.12 -14.81 4.81
C ASN A 54 -9.36 -14.42 5.63
N THR A 55 -10.41 -14.02 4.91
CA THR A 55 -11.71 -13.61 5.48
C THR A 55 -12.82 -14.63 5.22
N HIS A 56 -12.50 -15.77 4.60
CA HIS A 56 -13.45 -16.86 4.45
C HIS A 56 -13.90 -17.36 5.84
N PRO A 57 -15.21 -17.56 6.06
CA PRO A 57 -15.73 -17.82 7.40
C PRO A 57 -15.33 -19.20 7.95
N THR A 58 -15.02 -20.17 7.08
CA THR A 58 -14.89 -21.58 7.47
C THR A 58 -13.68 -22.31 6.90
N ASP A 59 -13.06 -21.80 5.84
CA ASP A 59 -12.11 -22.57 5.04
C ASP A 59 -10.82 -21.79 4.83
N ALA A 60 -9.74 -22.54 4.62
CA ALA A 60 -8.49 -21.94 4.17
C ALA A 60 -8.64 -21.42 2.73
N SER A 61 -7.97 -20.31 2.43
CA SER A 61 -7.96 -19.71 1.11
C SER A 61 -6.54 -19.73 0.55
N THR A 62 -6.42 -19.91 -0.77
CA THR A 62 -5.13 -19.97 -1.46
C THR A 62 -4.97 -18.79 -2.40
N ALA A 63 -3.96 -17.97 -2.16
CA ALA A 63 -3.52 -16.94 -3.09
C ALA A 63 -2.75 -17.62 -4.22
N LEU A 64 -3.31 -17.62 -5.42
CA LEU A 64 -2.72 -18.25 -6.62
C LEU A 64 -1.64 -17.38 -7.24
N SER A 65 -1.85 -16.07 -7.23
CA SER A 65 -0.89 -15.08 -7.69
C SER A 65 -1.13 -13.73 -7.01
N VAL A 66 -0.07 -12.92 -6.95
CA VAL A 66 -0.12 -11.54 -6.49
C VAL A 66 0.44 -10.63 -7.57
N ARG A 67 -0.20 -9.48 -7.79
CA ARG A 67 0.26 -8.46 -8.74
C ARG A 67 0.31 -7.12 -8.04
N ASP A 68 1.42 -6.41 -8.22
CA ASP A 68 1.57 -5.02 -7.83
C ASP A 68 2.54 -4.35 -8.80
N ASP A 69 2.04 -3.40 -9.60
CA ASP A 69 2.80 -2.79 -10.69
C ASP A 69 3.94 -1.92 -10.15
N LEU A 70 3.77 -1.33 -8.96
CA LEU A 70 4.83 -0.61 -8.27
C LEU A 70 5.95 -1.57 -7.85
N PHE A 71 5.63 -2.69 -7.20
CA PHE A 71 6.61 -3.73 -6.84
C PHE A 71 7.32 -4.29 -8.08
N ALA A 72 6.59 -4.55 -9.16
CA ALA A 72 7.15 -5.04 -10.42
C ALA A 72 8.16 -4.04 -11.03
N ARG A 73 7.81 -2.75 -11.08
CA ARG A 73 8.71 -1.69 -11.59
C ARG A 73 9.97 -1.51 -10.75
N MET A 74 9.92 -1.92 -9.49
CA MET A 74 11.03 -1.81 -8.54
C MET A 74 11.83 -3.11 -8.42
N GLY A 75 11.43 -4.17 -9.11
CA GLY A 75 12.07 -5.49 -9.01
C GLY A 75 11.96 -6.11 -7.62
N VAL A 76 10.94 -5.73 -6.84
CA VAL A 76 10.69 -6.28 -5.51
C VAL A 76 10.17 -7.70 -5.67
N LYS A 77 10.82 -8.64 -4.98
CA LYS A 77 10.29 -9.99 -4.82
C LYS A 77 9.33 -10.00 -3.64
N VAL A 78 8.12 -10.46 -3.89
CA VAL A 78 7.08 -10.61 -2.88
C VAL A 78 7.34 -11.89 -2.10
N THR A 79 7.32 -11.82 -0.77
CA THR A 79 7.44 -12.98 0.13
C THR A 79 6.26 -12.98 1.09
N PRO A 80 5.50 -14.08 1.23
CA PRO A 80 5.70 -15.38 0.58
C PRO A 80 5.52 -15.34 -0.95
N GLU A 81 6.29 -16.17 -1.67
CA GLU A 81 6.08 -16.39 -3.10
C GLU A 81 4.75 -17.14 -3.29
N THR A 82 4.00 -16.79 -4.34
CA THR A 82 2.75 -17.50 -4.67
C THR A 82 3.01 -18.81 -5.42
N PRO A 83 2.18 -19.85 -5.22
CA PRO A 83 0.97 -19.82 -4.40
C PRO A 83 1.26 -19.99 -2.89
N PHE A 84 0.43 -19.36 -2.05
CA PHE A 84 0.45 -19.57 -0.60
C PHE A 84 -0.97 -19.69 -0.05
N THR A 85 -1.12 -20.43 1.05
CA THR A 85 -2.41 -20.71 1.68
C THR A 85 -2.43 -20.10 3.08
N LEU A 86 -3.54 -19.44 3.43
CA LEU A 86 -3.79 -18.88 4.75
C LEU A 86 -4.99 -19.60 5.39
N GLN A 87 -4.85 -20.02 6.64
CA GLN A 87 -5.96 -20.56 7.43
C GLN A 87 -7.00 -19.46 7.73
N VAL A 88 -8.18 -19.84 8.21
CA VAL A 88 -9.26 -18.90 8.57
C VAL A 88 -8.73 -17.84 9.54
N GLY A 89 -8.86 -16.56 9.17
CA GLY A 89 -8.41 -15.41 9.97
C GLY A 89 -6.90 -15.21 10.00
N GLU A 90 -6.11 -16.07 9.36
CA GLU A 90 -4.67 -15.88 9.24
C GLU A 90 -4.35 -14.72 8.29
N SER A 91 -3.25 -14.04 8.57
CA SER A 91 -2.74 -12.95 7.74
C SER A 91 -1.27 -13.15 7.41
N THR A 92 -0.84 -12.62 6.26
CA THR A 92 0.57 -12.51 5.88
C THR A 92 0.89 -11.06 5.51
N GLU A 93 2.16 -10.70 5.66
CA GLU A 93 2.67 -9.36 5.38
C GLU A 93 3.64 -9.44 4.21
N LEU A 94 3.51 -8.48 3.29
CA LEU A 94 4.36 -8.27 2.15
C LEU A 94 4.95 -6.88 2.25
N ASP A 95 6.26 -6.77 2.37
CA ASP A 95 6.94 -5.50 2.59
C ASP A 95 7.94 -5.19 1.49
N ALA A 96 8.04 -3.91 1.16
CA ALA A 96 8.98 -3.38 0.19
C ALA A 96 9.57 -2.05 0.65
N THR A 97 10.80 -1.77 0.23
CA THR A 97 11.43 -0.46 0.42
C THR A 97 11.75 0.15 -0.93
N VAL A 98 11.41 1.43 -1.09
CA VAL A 98 11.47 2.17 -2.35
C VAL A 98 12.24 3.45 -2.15
N THR A 99 13.27 3.70 -2.96
CA THR A 99 13.91 5.02 -2.97
C THR A 99 13.45 5.81 -4.19
N ILE A 100 12.71 6.89 -3.94
CA ILE A 100 12.32 7.89 -4.93
C ILE A 100 13.41 8.95 -4.98
N ARG A 101 14.12 9.05 -6.10
CA ARG A 101 15.32 9.89 -6.22
C ARG A 101 15.04 11.33 -6.63
N SER A 102 13.88 11.59 -7.24
CA SER A 102 13.53 12.91 -7.76
C SER A 102 12.03 13.12 -7.85
N GLU A 103 11.61 14.38 -7.95
CA GLU A 103 10.23 14.78 -8.24
C GLU A 103 9.69 14.12 -9.51
N ALA A 104 10.46 14.15 -10.60
CA ALA A 104 10.06 13.53 -11.87
C ALA A 104 9.85 12.01 -11.73
N GLU A 105 10.67 11.33 -10.93
CA GLU A 105 10.48 9.92 -10.61
C GLU A 105 9.20 9.71 -9.79
N CYS A 106 8.95 10.55 -8.79
CA CYS A 106 7.74 10.50 -7.99
C CYS A 106 6.50 10.64 -8.87
N PHE A 107 6.42 11.65 -9.74
CA PHE A 107 5.27 11.85 -10.62
C PHE A 107 5.06 10.70 -11.60
N ARG A 108 6.14 10.07 -12.08
CA ARG A 108 6.03 8.88 -12.92
C ARG A 108 5.40 7.70 -12.14
N LEU A 109 5.76 7.53 -10.87
CA LEU A 109 5.20 6.49 -10.01
C LEU A 109 3.75 6.81 -9.61
N SER A 110 3.43 8.04 -9.22
CA SER A 110 2.06 8.44 -8.86
C SER A 110 1.10 8.46 -10.05
N ARG A 111 1.60 8.67 -11.28
CA ARG A 111 0.78 8.55 -12.49
C ARG A 111 0.51 7.11 -12.90
N ALA A 112 1.42 6.18 -12.61
CA ALA A 112 1.08 4.76 -12.73
C ALA A 112 -0.18 4.48 -11.89
N GLN A 113 -0.33 5.18 -10.75
CA GLN A 113 -1.47 5.00 -9.84
C GLN A 113 -2.80 5.51 -10.37
N ALA A 114 -2.78 6.36 -11.39
CA ALA A 114 -3.94 7.11 -11.84
C ALA A 114 -4.31 6.90 -13.32
N CYS A 115 -3.42 6.36 -14.17
CA CYS A 115 -3.50 6.55 -15.63
C CYS A 115 -3.88 5.32 -16.48
N THR A 116 -4.37 4.22 -15.91
CA THR A 116 -4.95 3.15 -16.74
C THR A 116 -6.47 3.15 -16.61
N SER A 117 -7.18 2.92 -17.72
CA SER A 117 -8.65 2.83 -17.81
C SER A 117 -9.23 1.58 -17.10
N SER A 118 -8.46 1.01 -16.19
CA SER A 118 -8.65 -0.19 -15.39
C SER A 118 -7.83 0.03 -14.12
N PHE A 119 -8.31 -0.41 -12.96
CA PHE A 119 -7.72 -0.18 -11.63
C PHE A 119 -6.36 -0.91 -11.43
N GLU A 120 -5.33 -0.61 -12.23
CA GLU A 120 -4.13 -1.47 -12.31
C GLU A 120 -3.01 -1.17 -11.32
N ASP A 121 -3.05 -0.07 -10.56
CA ASP A 121 -2.05 0.19 -9.50
C ASP A 121 -2.55 -0.15 -8.09
N ALA A 122 -3.59 -0.99 -8.03
CA ALA A 122 -3.94 -1.72 -6.85
C ALA A 122 -3.02 -2.94 -6.71
N PHE A 123 -2.64 -3.26 -5.47
CA PHE A 123 -2.19 -4.61 -5.14
C PHE A 123 -3.37 -5.56 -5.34
N GLN A 124 -3.14 -6.69 -6.00
CA GLN A 124 -4.16 -7.67 -6.33
C GLN A 124 -3.74 -9.05 -5.84
N VAL A 125 -4.68 -9.76 -5.22
CA VAL A 125 -4.57 -11.18 -4.88
C VAL A 125 -5.56 -11.95 -5.72
N LEU A 126 -5.08 -12.81 -6.62
CA LEU A 126 -5.91 -13.75 -7.36
C LEU A 126 -6.10 -15.03 -6.55
N PHE A 127 -7.33 -15.51 -6.50
CA PHE A 127 -7.73 -16.76 -5.84
C PHE A 127 -8.84 -17.44 -6.65
N ASP A 128 -9.24 -18.67 -6.29
CA ASP A 128 -10.15 -19.48 -7.10
C ASP A 128 -11.51 -18.81 -7.34
N GLY A 129 -12.05 -18.12 -6.33
CA GLY A 129 -13.32 -17.39 -6.39
C GLY A 129 -13.26 -15.96 -6.93
N GLY A 130 -12.09 -15.39 -7.23
CA GLY A 130 -12.00 -14.00 -7.69
C GLY A 130 -10.69 -13.28 -7.40
N VAL A 131 -10.78 -11.95 -7.27
CA VAL A 131 -9.63 -11.06 -7.02
C VAL A 131 -9.96 -10.13 -5.86
N ALA A 132 -9.07 -10.06 -4.88
CA ALA A 132 -9.09 -9.05 -3.82
C ALA A 132 -8.13 -7.92 -4.22
N GLN A 133 -8.52 -6.67 -3.95
CA GLN A 133 -7.74 -5.50 -4.36
C GLN A 133 -7.65 -4.48 -3.23
N CYS A 134 -6.48 -3.86 -3.09
CA CYS A 134 -6.24 -2.75 -2.16
C CYS A 134 -5.20 -1.81 -2.75
N ALA A 135 -5.26 -0.53 -2.37
CA ALA A 135 -4.37 0.48 -2.89
C ALA A 135 -3.96 1.47 -1.80
N ALA A 136 -2.79 2.06 -1.98
CA ALA A 136 -2.36 3.25 -1.28
C ALA A 136 -1.96 4.30 -2.32
N ARG A 137 -2.16 5.57 -1.98
CA ARG A 137 -1.90 6.71 -2.87
C ARG A 137 -0.61 7.41 -2.48
N LEU A 138 0.22 7.69 -3.47
CA LEU A 138 1.40 8.54 -3.34
C LEU A 138 1.11 9.92 -3.95
N ILE A 139 1.34 10.98 -3.17
CA ILE A 139 1.23 12.37 -3.62
C ILE A 139 2.64 12.94 -3.66
N CYS A 140 3.00 13.55 -4.79
CA CYS A 140 4.32 14.15 -5.00
C CYS A 140 4.18 15.66 -4.88
N MET A 141 4.85 16.27 -3.91
CA MET A 141 5.04 17.72 -3.91
C MET A 141 6.23 18.05 -4.82
N GLY A 142 6.10 19.14 -5.57
CA GLY A 142 7.23 19.72 -6.29
C GLY A 142 7.97 20.71 -5.40
N ASP A 143 9.23 20.99 -5.75
CA ASP A 143 10.09 21.92 -5.00
C ASP A 143 9.43 23.32 -4.87
N ASP A 144 8.61 23.72 -5.85
CA ASP A 144 7.88 24.99 -5.86
C ASP A 144 6.76 25.09 -4.80
N TYR A 145 6.27 23.96 -4.27
CA TYR A 145 5.21 23.94 -3.25
C TYR A 145 5.74 23.99 -1.81
N ALA A 146 7.03 23.72 -1.58
CA ALA A 146 7.65 23.79 -0.25
C ALA A 146 7.96 25.23 0.21
N GLY A 147 7.89 26.21 -0.71
CA GLY A 147 8.20 27.63 -0.47
C GLY A 147 7.02 28.52 -0.06
N GLY A 148 5.82 27.96 0.11
CA GLY A 148 4.60 28.71 0.44
C GLY A 148 4.48 29.17 1.90
N LYS A 149 5.46 29.94 2.40
CA LYS A 149 5.31 30.81 3.57
C LYS A 149 5.99 32.14 3.29
N GLU A 150 5.21 33.08 2.78
CA GLU A 150 5.40 34.52 3.06
C GLU A 150 4.44 34.93 4.18
#